data_AF-A0A9R1G262-F1
#
_entry.id   AF-A0A9R1G262-F1
#
_cell.length_a   1.000
_cell.length_b   1.000
_cell.length_c   1.000
_cell.angle_alpha   90.00
_cell.angle_beta   90.00
_cell.angle_gamma   90.00
#
_symmetry.space_group_name_H-M   'P 1'
#
loop_
_entity.id
_entity.type
_entity.pdbx_description
1 polymer ?
#
loop_
_entity_poly.entity_id
_entity_poly.type
_entity_poly.pdbx_seq_one_letter_code
_entity_poly.pdbx_strand_id
1 'polypeptide(L)'
;MGRRRRQPSSPSPAAEHPLEDDDLLREILLRLPPQPPYLLRASLVAKRWQHIATEPKFLRRFRIHHRKPPLLGDFSYEYGRLSFRSTLDLPYRIPPGHFSLQLQVHGRDPWRLVDCRHGSVLLLNRERRQVIVWDPVTGDRSLLSVPTEFEDMHTAAVLCAAGEQGHAHGACHSSPFKVVVVDSYEHDNEAVAFTSVYCSETGVWSDLLSTPLPYRGITVVNAGTLVGNTLHWLLKMHSGISRWEWVDPALALDPALVASGPT
;
A
#
# COMPACT_ATOMS: atom_id res chain seq x y z
N MET A 1 53.01 50.74 45.03
CA MET A 1 51.95 50.86 44.00
C MET A 1 51.50 49.46 43.59
N GLY A 2 50.42 48.95 44.20
CA GLY A 2 49.93 47.58 43.95
C GLY A 2 49.05 47.53 42.70
N ARG A 3 49.41 46.68 41.74
CA ARG A 3 48.66 46.45 40.50
C ARG A 3 47.30 45.80 40.81
N ARG A 4 46.22 46.53 40.55
CA ARG A 4 44.82 46.05 40.62
C ARG A 4 44.60 45.05 39.48
N ARG A 5 44.54 43.76 39.82
CA ARG A 5 44.24 42.66 38.89
C ARG A 5 42.80 42.82 38.42
N ARG A 6 42.60 43.15 37.14
CA ARG A 6 41.26 43.17 36.52
C ARG A 6 40.76 41.72 36.46
N GLN A 7 39.64 41.46 37.12
CA GLN A 7 38.90 40.21 37.06
C GLN A 7 38.30 40.08 35.65
N PRO A 8 38.46 38.96 34.95
CA PRO A 8 37.73 38.71 33.71
C PRO A 8 36.24 38.61 34.05
N SER A 9 35.42 39.41 33.40
CA SER A 9 33.97 39.27 33.40
C SER A 9 33.60 37.88 32.88
N SER A 10 32.88 37.10 33.68
CA SER A 10 32.28 35.83 33.25
C SER A 10 31.46 36.05 31.97
N PRO A 11 31.54 35.16 30.97
CA PRO A 11 30.66 35.25 29.82
C PRO A 11 29.22 35.05 30.28
N SER A 12 28.35 35.98 29.88
CA SER A 12 26.89 35.82 29.97
C SER A 12 26.50 34.50 29.29
N PRO A 13 25.59 33.68 29.85
CA PRO A 13 25.08 32.54 29.10
C PRO A 13 24.47 33.07 27.81
N ALA A 14 25.04 32.69 26.67
CA ALA A 14 24.43 32.95 25.39
C ALA A 14 23.05 32.30 25.44
N ALA A 15 22.00 33.06 25.14
CA ALA A 15 20.68 32.49 24.94
C ALA A 15 20.83 31.41 23.86
N GLU A 16 20.57 30.15 24.21
CA GLU A 16 20.58 29.04 23.26
C GLU A 16 19.70 29.43 22.08
N HIS A 17 20.24 29.32 20.87
CA HIS A 17 19.49 29.70 19.69
C HIS A 17 18.23 28.82 19.63
N PRO A 18 17.05 29.30 19.22
CA PRO A 18 15.84 28.46 19.16
C PRO A 18 15.98 27.22 18.25
N LEU A 19 16.99 27.22 17.36
CA LEU A 19 17.37 26.10 16.50
C LEU A 19 18.33 25.11 17.18
N GLU A 20 18.75 25.43 18.41
CA GLU A 20 19.54 24.58 19.29
C GLU A 20 18.68 23.81 20.30
N ASP A 21 17.35 23.93 20.21
CA ASP A 21 16.39 23.13 20.96
C ASP A 21 15.82 22.00 20.07
N ASP A 22 15.97 20.75 20.52
CA ASP A 22 15.48 19.59 19.78
C ASP A 22 13.96 19.53 19.72
N ASP A 23 13.26 20.01 20.75
CA ASP A 23 11.81 20.00 20.80
C ASP A 23 11.23 21.01 19.81
N LEU A 24 11.78 22.23 19.77
CA LEU A 24 11.41 23.22 18.75
C LEU A 24 11.73 22.73 17.34
N LEU A 25 12.89 22.08 17.15
CA LEU A 25 13.26 21.53 15.85
C LEU A 25 12.29 20.42 15.39
N ARG A 26 11.87 19.53 16.30
CA ARG A 26 10.83 18.53 16.00
C ARG A 26 9.51 19.19 15.60
N GLU A 27 9.09 20.26 16.28
CA GLU A 27 7.88 21.01 15.93
C GLU A 27 7.99 21.68 14.55
N ILE A 28 9.16 22.22 14.20
CA ILE A 28 9.40 22.79 12.86
C ILE A 28 9.30 21.69 11.80
N LEU A 29 9.99 20.56 12.01
CA LEU A 29 9.99 19.46 11.05
C LEU A 29 8.60 18.82 10.89
N LEU A 30 7.78 18.75 11.95
CA LEU A 30 6.40 18.25 11.90
C LEU A 30 5.46 19.12 11.08
N ARG A 31 5.76 20.42 10.95
CA ARG A 31 4.95 21.35 10.16
C ARG A 31 5.31 21.32 8.67
N LEU A 32 6.37 20.62 8.28
CA LEU A 32 6.71 20.45 6.88
C LEU A 32 5.63 19.63 6.14
N PRO A 33 5.42 19.86 4.85
CA PRO A 33 4.51 19.04 4.07
C PRO A 33 4.92 17.55 4.09
N PRO A 34 3.96 16.60 4.01
CA PRO A 34 4.24 15.17 4.15
C PRO A 34 5.09 14.57 3.03
N GLN A 35 5.26 15.27 1.91
CA GLN A 35 6.00 14.75 0.77
C GLN A 35 7.49 14.58 1.09
N PRO A 36 8.14 13.46 0.67
CA PRO A 36 9.52 13.17 1.03
C PRO A 36 10.55 14.28 0.75
N PRO A 37 10.43 15.07 -0.34
CA PRO A 37 11.42 16.11 -0.64
C PRO A 37 11.61 17.15 0.46
N TYR A 38 10.56 17.52 1.20
CA TYR A 38 10.66 18.56 2.23
C TYR A 38 11.46 18.07 3.44
N LEU A 39 11.14 16.87 3.92
CA LEU A 39 11.88 16.27 5.03
C LEU A 39 13.32 15.92 4.62
N LEU A 40 13.53 15.47 3.38
CA LEU A 40 14.86 15.25 2.81
C LEU A 40 15.68 16.55 2.80
N ARG A 41 15.13 17.65 2.26
CA ARG A 41 15.79 18.97 2.26
C ARG A 41 16.14 19.44 3.67
N ALA A 42 15.21 19.30 4.61
CA ALA A 42 15.44 19.67 5.99
C ALA A 42 16.56 18.84 6.64
N SER A 43 16.61 17.54 6.34
CA SER A 43 17.67 16.65 6.84
C SER A 43 19.07 17.05 6.35
N LEU A 44 19.17 17.71 5.20
CA LEU A 44 20.45 18.15 4.61
C LEU A 44 20.98 19.47 5.20
N VAL A 45 20.22 20.16 6.05
CA VAL A 45 20.64 21.44 6.65
C VAL A 45 21.81 21.26 7.62
N ALA A 46 21.75 20.25 8.49
CA ALA A 46 22.79 19.93 9.46
C ALA A 46 22.66 18.49 9.96
N LYS A 47 23.75 17.92 10.50
CA LYS A 47 23.75 16.57 11.11
C LYS A 47 22.66 16.40 12.17
N ARG A 48 22.40 17.45 12.95
CA ARG A 48 21.35 17.47 13.97
C ARG A 48 19.95 17.33 13.37
N TRP A 49 19.66 18.10 12.32
CA TRP A 49 18.39 18.01 11.58
C TRP A 49 18.22 16.63 10.94
N GLN A 50 19.29 16.08 10.35
CA GLN A 50 19.31 14.73 9.82
C GLN A 50 18.96 13.68 10.89
N HIS A 51 19.60 13.77 12.07
CA HIS A 51 19.37 12.83 13.16
C HIS A 51 17.90 12.81 13.58
N ILE A 52 17.29 13.98 13.78
CA ILE A 52 15.86 14.05 14.14
C ILE A 52 14.96 13.58 13.00
N ALA A 53 15.22 14.03 11.77
CA ALA A 53 14.40 13.69 10.61
C ALA A 53 14.40 12.18 10.28
N THR A 54 15.48 11.47 10.64
CA THR A 54 15.60 10.02 10.44
C THR A 54 15.21 9.18 11.67
N GLU A 55 14.92 9.82 12.80
CA GLU A 55 14.59 9.10 14.03
C GLU A 55 13.26 8.33 13.89
N PRO A 56 13.21 7.02 14.21
CA PRO A 56 11.99 6.22 14.08
C PRO A 56 10.79 6.78 14.84
N LYS A 57 11.02 7.31 16.05
CA LYS A 57 9.96 7.95 16.86
C LYS A 57 9.41 9.20 16.20
N PHE A 58 10.28 10.04 15.65
CA PHE A 58 9.88 11.23 14.91
C PHE A 58 9.11 10.86 13.65
N LEU A 59 9.61 9.93 12.83
CA LEU A 59 8.93 9.48 11.61
C LEU A 59 7.55 8.89 11.90
N ARG A 60 7.41 8.13 13.00
CA ARG A 60 6.10 7.64 13.45
C ARG A 60 5.16 8.81 13.79
N ARG A 61 5.64 9.78 14.58
CA ARG A 61 4.87 10.99 14.94
C ARG A 61 4.50 11.82 13.71
N PHE A 62 5.40 11.98 12.76
CA PHE A 62 5.20 12.69 11.49
C PHE A 62 4.09 12.03 10.67
N ARG A 63 4.13 10.71 10.49
CA ARG A 63 3.07 9.98 9.77
C ARG A 63 1.72 10.07 10.47
N ILE A 64 1.67 9.96 11.80
CA ILE A 64 0.43 10.13 12.59
C ILE A 64 -0.12 11.55 12.42
N HIS A 65 0.75 12.57 12.45
CA HIS A 65 0.36 13.96 12.27
C HIS A 65 -0.30 14.22 10.91
N HIS A 66 0.29 13.68 9.83
CA HIS A 66 -0.23 13.88 8.47
C HIS A 66 -1.35 12.92 8.07
N ARG A 67 -1.51 11.78 8.78
CA ARG A 67 -2.50 10.70 8.58
C ARG A 67 -2.45 9.98 7.24
N LYS A 68 -2.50 10.74 6.14
CA LYS A 68 -2.50 10.22 4.77
C LYS A 68 -1.07 10.20 4.23
N PRO A 69 -0.52 9.02 3.86
CA PRO A 69 0.80 8.96 3.23
C PRO A 69 0.78 9.67 1.87
N PRO A 70 1.89 10.33 1.48
CA PRO A 70 1.98 10.99 0.18
C PRO A 70 1.97 9.96 -0.95
N LEU A 71 1.17 10.22 -1.99
CA LEU A 71 1.22 9.43 -3.22
C LEU A 71 2.50 9.80 -3.98
N LEU A 72 3.42 8.84 -4.11
CA LEU A 72 4.71 9.04 -4.80
C LEU A 72 4.63 8.84 -6.32
N GLY A 73 3.60 8.16 -6.76
CA GLY A 73 3.40 7.78 -8.15
C GLY A 73 2.34 6.71 -8.30
N ASP A 74 2.14 6.30 -9.54
CA ASP A 74 1.25 5.23 -9.95
C ASP A 74 2.01 4.16 -10.75
N PHE A 75 1.56 2.91 -10.62
CA PHE A 75 2.04 1.80 -11.43
C PHE A 75 1.09 1.57 -12.60
N SER A 76 1.67 1.30 -13.75
CA SER A 76 0.96 0.86 -14.95
C SER A 76 1.63 -0.40 -15.49
N TYR A 77 0.83 -1.32 -16.02
CA TYR A 77 1.34 -2.52 -16.66
C TYR A 77 0.96 -2.51 -18.14
N GLU A 78 1.94 -2.32 -19.00
CA GLU A 78 1.76 -2.21 -20.45
C GLU A 78 2.74 -3.14 -21.17
N TYR A 79 2.26 -3.87 -22.18
CA TYR A 79 3.08 -4.74 -23.04
C TYR A 79 4.00 -5.72 -22.29
N GLY A 80 3.54 -6.28 -21.17
CA GLY A 80 4.33 -7.23 -20.38
C GLY A 80 5.34 -6.58 -19.43
N ARG A 81 5.32 -5.26 -19.27
CA ARG A 81 6.24 -4.52 -18.42
C ARG A 81 5.47 -3.67 -17.40
N LEU A 82 5.86 -3.81 -16.15
CA LEU A 82 5.44 -2.90 -15.09
C LEU A 82 6.31 -1.64 -15.13
N SER A 83 5.66 -0.48 -15.18
CA SER A 83 6.29 0.84 -15.16
C SER A 83 5.75 1.67 -14.00
N PHE A 84 6.57 2.61 -13.53
CA PHE A 84 6.21 3.55 -12.48
C PHE A 84 6.24 4.97 -13.00
N ARG A 85 5.19 5.74 -12.72
CA ARG A 85 5.14 7.17 -13.01
C ARG A 85 5.14 7.96 -11.72
N SER A 86 6.18 8.74 -11.49
CA SER A 86 6.27 9.58 -10.30
C SER A 86 5.32 10.78 -10.37
N THR A 87 4.67 11.09 -9.25
CA THR A 87 3.92 12.35 -9.04
C THR A 87 4.81 13.49 -8.57
N LEU A 88 6.10 13.23 -8.30
CA LEU A 88 7.03 14.23 -7.81
C LEU A 88 7.63 15.05 -8.96
N ASP A 89 7.78 16.34 -8.72
CA ASP A 89 8.43 17.25 -9.64
C ASP A 89 9.96 17.16 -9.58
N LEU A 90 10.60 17.66 -10.64
CA LEU A 90 12.05 17.84 -10.64
C LEU A 90 12.47 18.80 -9.50
N PRO A 91 13.61 18.55 -8.84
CA PRO A 91 14.60 17.51 -9.11
C PRO A 91 14.35 16.16 -8.39
N TYR A 92 13.23 15.98 -7.68
CA TYR A 92 12.97 14.79 -6.85
C TYR A 92 12.14 13.71 -7.54
N ARG A 93 11.88 13.88 -8.83
CA ARG A 93 11.18 12.90 -9.65
C ARG A 93 11.86 11.54 -9.57
N ILE A 94 11.12 10.52 -9.16
CA ILE A 94 11.61 9.15 -9.18
C ILE A 94 11.66 8.68 -10.64
N PRO A 95 12.81 8.19 -11.15
CA PRO A 95 12.90 7.72 -12.52
C PRO A 95 11.94 6.56 -12.82
N PRO A 96 11.38 6.46 -14.04
CA PRO A 96 10.41 5.41 -14.36
C PRO A 96 10.93 3.97 -14.21
N GLY A 97 12.24 3.78 -14.34
CA GLY A 97 12.91 2.50 -14.17
C GLY A 97 13.34 2.19 -12.73
N HIS A 98 13.10 3.08 -11.76
CA HIS A 98 13.49 2.88 -10.37
C HIS A 98 12.78 1.67 -9.74
N PHE A 99 11.49 1.53 -10.05
CA PHE A 99 10.68 0.39 -9.65
C PHE A 99 10.35 -0.43 -10.90
N SER A 100 11.24 -1.36 -11.27
CA SER A 100 11.04 -2.22 -12.42
C SER A 100 10.89 -3.68 -12.00
N LEU A 101 9.81 -4.31 -12.44
CA LEU A 101 9.62 -5.75 -12.33
C LEU A 101 9.52 -6.33 -13.74
N GLN A 102 10.47 -7.21 -14.09
CA GLN A 102 10.41 -7.99 -15.32
C GLN A 102 9.76 -9.32 -15.02
N LEU A 103 8.57 -9.53 -15.59
CA LEU A 103 7.88 -10.81 -15.51
C LEU A 103 8.02 -11.55 -16.83
N GLN A 104 8.36 -12.82 -16.71
CA GLN A 104 8.47 -13.72 -17.86
C GLN A 104 7.10 -13.90 -18.51
N VAL A 105 6.92 -13.37 -19.72
CA VAL A 105 5.71 -13.51 -20.54
C VAL A 105 5.75 -14.88 -21.24
N HIS A 106 5.65 -15.97 -20.48
CA HIS A 106 5.40 -17.30 -21.06
C HIS A 106 3.92 -17.64 -20.86
N GLY A 107 3.18 -17.84 -21.95
CA GLY A 107 1.74 -18.11 -21.92
C GLY A 107 0.95 -17.20 -22.85
N ARG A 108 -0.35 -17.48 -23.01
CA ARG A 108 -1.29 -16.62 -23.73
C ARG A 108 -1.82 -15.47 -22.88
N ASP A 109 -1.89 -15.65 -21.55
CA ASP A 109 -2.41 -14.62 -20.65
C ASP A 109 -1.27 -13.86 -19.94
N PRO A 110 -1.12 -12.54 -20.18
CA PRO A 110 -0.11 -11.75 -19.48
C PRO A 110 -0.48 -11.56 -18.00
N TRP A 111 0.51 -11.27 -17.18
CA TRP A 111 0.26 -10.75 -15.84
C TRP A 111 -0.55 -9.45 -15.93
N ARG A 112 -1.47 -9.25 -14.98
CA ARG A 112 -2.30 -8.05 -14.89
C ARG A 112 -2.12 -7.40 -13.53
N LEU A 113 -1.94 -6.08 -13.53
CA LEU A 113 -1.97 -5.29 -12.31
C LEU A 113 -3.40 -5.19 -11.80
N VAL A 114 -3.65 -5.76 -10.63
CA VAL A 114 -5.00 -5.82 -10.04
C VAL A 114 -5.13 -5.00 -8.77
N ASP A 115 -4.02 -4.70 -8.09
CA ASP A 115 -4.05 -3.87 -6.89
C ASP A 115 -2.71 -3.18 -6.61
N CYS A 116 -2.75 -2.04 -5.92
CA CYS A 116 -1.61 -1.28 -5.41
C CYS A 116 -1.99 -0.65 -4.08
N ARG A 117 -1.73 -1.35 -2.98
CA ARG A 117 -2.17 -0.92 -1.63
C ARG A 117 -1.08 -1.14 -0.60
N HIS A 118 -1.00 -0.25 0.38
CA HIS A 118 -0.09 -0.33 1.53
C HIS A 118 1.41 -0.43 1.18
N GLY A 119 1.81 0.01 -0.02
CA GLY A 119 3.18 -0.11 -0.51
C GLY A 119 3.47 -1.39 -1.28
N SER A 120 2.50 -2.29 -1.41
CA SER A 120 2.61 -3.52 -2.19
C SER A 120 1.85 -3.42 -3.51
N VAL A 121 2.39 -4.10 -4.53
CA VAL A 121 1.81 -4.22 -5.86
C VAL A 121 1.36 -5.67 -6.05
N LEU A 122 0.10 -5.87 -6.47
CA LEU A 122 -0.47 -7.20 -6.70
C LEU A 122 -0.66 -7.44 -8.19
N LEU A 123 -0.04 -8.50 -8.68
CA LEU A 123 -0.15 -8.95 -10.06
C LEU A 123 -0.81 -10.32 -10.11
N LEU A 124 -1.61 -10.55 -11.13
CA LEU A 124 -2.43 -11.75 -11.28
C LEU A 124 -2.26 -12.34 -12.68
N ASN A 125 -2.13 -13.66 -12.77
CA ASN A 125 -2.10 -14.40 -14.03
C ASN A 125 -3.16 -15.51 -13.99
N ARG A 126 -4.15 -15.45 -14.89
CA ARG A 126 -5.29 -16.38 -14.86
C ARG A 126 -4.88 -17.75 -15.36
N GLU A 127 -4.18 -17.79 -16.50
CA GLU A 127 -3.72 -19.05 -17.12
C GLU A 127 -2.90 -19.90 -16.15
N ARG A 128 -2.03 -19.27 -15.36
CA ARG A 128 -1.20 -19.96 -14.37
C ARG A 128 -1.89 -20.15 -13.02
N ARG A 129 -3.04 -19.51 -12.78
CA ARG A 129 -3.71 -19.42 -11.47
C ARG A 129 -2.75 -18.99 -10.37
N GLN A 130 -2.05 -17.90 -10.64
CA GLN A 130 -1.01 -17.38 -9.75
C GLN A 130 -1.21 -15.88 -9.47
N VAL A 131 -0.85 -15.49 -8.26
CA VAL A 131 -0.73 -14.08 -7.87
C VAL A 131 0.67 -13.79 -7.34
N ILE A 132 1.18 -12.58 -7.62
CA ILE A 132 2.44 -12.08 -7.09
C ILE A 132 2.16 -10.87 -6.24
N VAL A 133 2.55 -10.93 -4.97
CA VAL A 133 2.70 -9.76 -4.10
C VAL A 133 4.12 -9.27 -4.23
N TRP A 134 4.33 -8.03 -4.65
CA TRP A 134 5.64 -7.41 -4.82
C TRP A 134 5.77 -6.16 -3.96
N ASP A 135 6.84 -6.06 -3.16
CA ASP A 135 7.25 -4.81 -2.51
C ASP A 135 8.27 -4.08 -3.41
N PRO A 136 7.93 -2.92 -4.00
CA PRO A 136 8.84 -2.18 -4.88
C PRO A 136 10.04 -1.56 -4.17
N VAL A 137 9.95 -1.34 -2.85
CA VAL A 137 10.98 -0.69 -2.05
C VAL A 137 12.05 -1.70 -1.65
N THR A 138 11.66 -2.89 -1.18
CA THR A 138 12.61 -3.94 -0.79
C THR A 138 12.99 -4.85 -1.96
N GLY A 139 12.13 -4.94 -2.99
CA GLY A 139 12.27 -5.88 -4.10
C GLY A 139 11.73 -7.28 -3.77
N ASP A 140 11.22 -7.50 -2.56
CA ASP A 140 10.71 -8.79 -2.13
C ASP A 140 9.45 -9.18 -2.91
N ARG A 141 9.33 -10.48 -3.19
CA ARG A 141 8.20 -11.03 -3.94
C ARG A 141 7.72 -12.34 -3.34
N SER A 142 6.40 -12.50 -3.30
CA SER A 142 5.73 -13.74 -2.91
C SER A 142 4.85 -14.19 -4.06
N LEU A 143 5.21 -15.33 -4.66
CA LEU A 143 4.41 -16.00 -5.70
C LEU A 143 3.49 -17.01 -5.02
N LEU A 144 2.18 -16.86 -5.21
CA LEU A 144 1.17 -17.71 -4.59
C LEU A 144 0.41 -18.46 -5.68
N SER A 145 0.29 -19.78 -5.50
CA SER A 145 -0.62 -20.60 -6.29
C SER A 145 -2.02 -20.51 -5.68
N VAL A 146 -2.99 -20.14 -6.49
CA VAL A 146 -4.39 -19.98 -6.08
C VAL A 146 -5.08 -21.34 -6.06
N PRO A 147 -6.05 -21.59 -5.15
CA PRO A 147 -6.77 -22.86 -5.09
C PRO A 147 -7.40 -23.24 -6.44
N THR A 148 -7.47 -24.54 -6.72
CA THR A 148 -7.87 -25.07 -8.04
C THR A 148 -9.31 -24.79 -8.43
N GLU A 149 -10.14 -24.48 -7.44
CA GLU A 149 -11.54 -24.09 -7.53
C GLU A 149 -11.73 -22.75 -8.26
N PHE A 150 -10.67 -21.93 -8.35
CA PHE A 150 -10.65 -20.69 -9.11
C PHE A 150 -10.22 -20.98 -10.55
N GLU A 151 -11.17 -20.99 -11.49
CA GLU A 151 -10.90 -21.25 -12.90
C GLU A 151 -10.47 -19.99 -13.65
N ASP A 152 -11.22 -18.90 -13.48
CA ASP A 152 -11.00 -17.65 -14.23
C ASP A 152 -10.24 -16.61 -13.42
N MET A 153 -10.39 -16.61 -12.09
CA MET A 153 -9.78 -15.66 -11.16
C MET A 153 -9.92 -14.22 -11.64
N HIS A 154 -11.10 -13.64 -11.42
CA HIS A 154 -11.48 -12.37 -12.02
C HIS A 154 -10.59 -11.21 -11.55
N THR A 155 -10.40 -11.11 -10.24
CA THR A 155 -9.66 -10.04 -9.57
C THR A 155 -9.07 -10.52 -8.24
N ALA A 156 -8.20 -9.71 -7.64
CA ALA A 156 -7.63 -9.95 -6.33
C ALA A 156 -7.26 -8.64 -5.64
N ALA A 157 -7.01 -8.69 -4.34
CA ALA A 157 -6.59 -7.53 -3.55
C ALA A 157 -5.59 -7.91 -2.45
N VAL A 158 -4.68 -6.99 -2.13
CA VAL A 158 -3.68 -7.14 -1.06
C VAL A 158 -3.99 -6.24 0.12
N LEU A 159 -3.90 -6.81 1.32
CA LEU A 159 -4.21 -6.13 2.57
C LEU A 159 -3.06 -6.29 3.54
N CYS A 160 -2.73 -5.21 4.27
CA CYS A 160 -1.81 -5.29 5.39
C CYS A 160 -2.55 -6.01 6.54
N ALA A 161 -1.97 -7.09 7.08
CA ALA A 161 -2.57 -7.84 8.18
C ALA A 161 -2.33 -7.19 9.56
N ALA A 162 -1.50 -6.14 9.59
CA ALA A 162 -1.17 -5.41 10.80
C ALA A 162 -2.42 -4.67 11.31
N GLY A 163 -2.86 -4.96 12.55
CA GLY A 163 -4.12 -4.47 13.11
C GLY A 163 -4.20 -2.94 13.23
N GLU A 164 -5.41 -2.39 13.27
CA GLU A 164 -5.66 -0.93 13.26
C GLU A 164 -5.00 -0.15 14.43
N GLN A 165 -4.54 -0.84 15.48
CA GLN A 165 -3.96 -0.22 16.67
C GLN A 165 -2.50 0.19 16.46
N GLY A 166 -2.31 1.41 15.96
CA GLY A 166 -1.05 2.16 16.12
C GLY A 166 -0.02 1.99 15.01
N HIS A 167 -0.39 1.34 13.89
CA HIS A 167 0.38 1.40 12.66
C HIS A 167 0.13 2.73 11.95
N ALA A 168 1.17 3.52 11.82
CA ALA A 168 1.12 4.69 10.96
C ALA A 168 1.03 4.20 9.51
N HIS A 169 -0.11 4.43 8.84
CA HIS A 169 -0.34 4.05 7.44
C HIS A 169 0.87 4.47 6.58
N GLY A 170 1.62 3.48 6.05
CA GLY A 170 2.88 3.69 5.34
C GLY A 170 4.12 3.01 5.95
N ALA A 171 3.96 2.19 6.99
CA ALA A 171 5.02 1.32 7.53
C ALA A 171 4.75 -0.19 7.34
N CYS A 172 3.82 -0.56 6.45
CA CYS A 172 3.40 -1.95 6.22
C CYS A 172 4.39 -2.78 5.36
N HIS A 173 5.49 -2.20 4.88
CA HIS A 173 6.44 -2.85 3.97
C HIS A 173 7.03 -4.18 4.47
N SER A 174 7.05 -4.39 5.78
CA SER A 174 7.52 -5.65 6.40
C SER A 174 6.45 -6.32 7.25
N SER A 175 5.21 -5.84 7.16
CA SER A 175 4.09 -6.44 7.86
C SER A 175 3.61 -7.67 7.11
N PRO A 176 3.12 -8.69 7.82
CA PRO A 176 2.37 -9.75 7.19
C PRO A 176 1.20 -9.18 6.39
N PHE A 177 0.82 -9.90 5.34
CA PHE A 177 -0.22 -9.49 4.41
C PHE A 177 -1.23 -10.59 4.21
N LYS A 178 -2.42 -10.19 3.76
CA LYS A 178 -3.46 -11.08 3.25
C LYS A 178 -3.68 -10.82 1.78
N VAL A 179 -4.01 -11.86 1.03
CA VAL A 179 -4.44 -11.73 -0.37
C VAL A 179 -5.84 -12.31 -0.48
N VAL A 180 -6.77 -11.50 -0.95
CA VAL A 180 -8.14 -11.93 -1.26
C VAL A 180 -8.23 -12.16 -2.75
N VAL A 181 -8.62 -13.35 -3.17
CA VAL A 181 -8.93 -13.65 -4.57
C VAL A 181 -10.44 -13.75 -4.73
N VAL A 182 -10.96 -13.24 -5.83
CA VAL A 182 -12.39 -13.28 -6.13
C VAL A 182 -12.59 -13.87 -7.52
N ASP A 183 -13.44 -14.89 -7.58
CA ASP A 183 -14.00 -15.43 -8.83
C ASP A 183 -15.50 -15.20 -8.89
N SER A 184 -16.05 -15.39 -10.08
CA SER A 184 -17.50 -15.49 -10.25
C SER A 184 -17.80 -16.49 -11.35
N TYR A 185 -18.76 -17.38 -11.10
CA TYR A 185 -19.23 -18.38 -12.06
C TYR A 185 -20.75 -18.34 -12.17
N GLU A 186 -21.27 -18.76 -13.32
CA GLU A 186 -22.69 -18.79 -13.61
C GLU A 186 -23.10 -20.19 -14.09
N HIS A 187 -24.05 -20.82 -13.39
CA HIS A 187 -24.56 -22.16 -13.70
C HIS A 187 -26.07 -22.26 -13.49
N ASP A 188 -26.79 -22.92 -14.39
CA ASP A 188 -28.18 -23.37 -14.20
C ASP A 188 -29.15 -22.36 -13.54
N ASN A 189 -29.00 -21.08 -13.89
CA ASN A 189 -29.74 -19.89 -13.43
C ASN A 189 -29.22 -19.14 -12.20
N GLU A 190 -28.12 -19.56 -11.58
CA GLU A 190 -27.49 -18.85 -10.48
C GLU A 190 -26.15 -18.27 -10.90
N ALA A 191 -25.89 -17.02 -10.48
CA ALA A 191 -24.58 -16.39 -10.56
C ALA A 191 -24.03 -16.33 -9.13
N VAL A 192 -22.82 -16.82 -8.92
CA VAL A 192 -22.20 -16.92 -7.60
C VAL A 192 -20.80 -16.33 -7.65
N ALA A 193 -20.47 -15.48 -6.69
CA ALA A 193 -19.12 -15.02 -6.44
C ALA A 193 -18.46 -15.93 -5.41
N PHE A 194 -17.21 -16.28 -5.66
CA PHE A 194 -16.38 -17.07 -4.76
C PHE A 194 -15.20 -16.25 -4.28
N THR A 195 -14.80 -16.45 -3.04
CA THR A 195 -13.65 -15.77 -2.45
C THR A 195 -12.87 -16.71 -1.54
N SER A 196 -11.56 -16.52 -1.52
CA SER A 196 -10.66 -17.15 -0.55
C SER A 196 -9.58 -16.16 -0.16
N VAL A 197 -9.08 -16.29 1.07
CA VAL A 197 -8.11 -15.38 1.66
C VAL A 197 -6.85 -16.14 2.03
N TYR A 198 -5.74 -15.77 1.40
CA TYR A 198 -4.42 -16.19 1.82
C TYR A 198 -3.93 -15.35 2.99
N CYS A 199 -3.27 -15.97 3.97
CA CYS A 199 -2.54 -15.28 5.03
C CYS A 199 -1.04 -15.58 4.95
N SER A 200 -0.20 -14.55 4.88
CA SER A 200 1.25 -14.74 4.78
C SER A 200 1.89 -15.27 6.07
N GLU A 201 1.23 -15.12 7.23
CA GLU A 201 1.73 -15.64 8.51
C GLU A 201 1.61 -17.16 8.59
N THR A 202 0.47 -17.70 8.14
CA THR A 202 0.21 -19.14 8.17
C THR A 202 0.65 -19.83 6.88
N GLY A 203 0.75 -19.08 5.78
CA GLY A 203 1.04 -19.61 4.46
C GLY A 203 -0.12 -20.40 3.85
N VAL A 204 -1.35 -20.21 4.35
CA VAL A 204 -2.52 -21.01 4.01
C VAL A 204 -3.65 -20.14 3.43
N TRP A 205 -4.38 -20.71 2.47
CA TRP A 205 -5.63 -20.18 1.96
C TRP A 205 -6.81 -20.61 2.83
N SER A 206 -7.74 -19.70 3.11
CA SER A 206 -8.99 -20.01 3.80
C SER A 206 -9.88 -20.91 2.95
N ASP A 207 -10.88 -21.51 3.61
CA ASP A 207 -11.98 -22.17 2.92
C ASP A 207 -12.65 -21.24 1.91
N LEU A 208 -13.21 -21.86 0.86
CA LEU A 208 -13.92 -21.17 -0.20
C LEU A 208 -15.25 -20.63 0.34
N LEU A 209 -15.43 -19.32 0.29
CA LEU A 209 -16.70 -18.69 0.59
C LEU A 209 -17.44 -18.41 -0.71
N SER A 210 -18.74 -18.67 -0.72
CA SER A 210 -19.62 -18.38 -1.85
C SER A 210 -20.66 -17.34 -1.46
N THR A 211 -21.06 -16.50 -2.40
CA THR A 211 -22.09 -15.49 -2.21
C THR A 211 -22.91 -15.37 -3.50
N PRO A 212 -24.24 -15.49 -3.43
CA PRO A 212 -25.08 -15.35 -4.61
C PRO A 212 -25.05 -13.91 -5.12
N LEU A 213 -24.95 -13.76 -6.44
CA LEU A 213 -25.03 -12.48 -7.13
C LEU A 213 -26.48 -12.18 -7.53
N PRO A 214 -26.90 -10.91 -7.49
CA PRO A 214 -28.30 -10.55 -7.67
C PRO A 214 -28.82 -10.76 -9.11
N TYR A 215 -27.93 -10.86 -10.09
CA TYR A 215 -28.29 -11.02 -11.50
C TYR A 215 -27.27 -11.85 -12.28
N ARG A 216 -27.71 -12.44 -13.40
CA ARG A 216 -26.87 -13.12 -14.39
C ARG A 216 -26.08 -12.12 -15.24
N GLY A 217 -25.03 -12.61 -15.90
CA GLY A 217 -24.14 -11.80 -16.71
C GLY A 217 -23.36 -10.79 -15.88
N ILE A 218 -23.17 -11.02 -14.58
CA ILE A 218 -22.33 -10.16 -13.75
C ILE A 218 -20.91 -10.72 -13.73
N THR A 219 -19.93 -9.90 -14.07
CA THR A 219 -18.52 -10.18 -13.79
C THR A 219 -17.96 -9.20 -12.78
N VAL A 220 -17.14 -9.71 -11.85
CA VAL A 220 -16.40 -8.85 -10.92
C VAL A 220 -15.26 -8.19 -11.71
N VAL A 221 -15.22 -6.86 -11.70
CA VAL A 221 -14.22 -6.08 -12.45
C VAL A 221 -13.49 -5.09 -11.55
N ASN A 222 -12.30 -4.71 -12.00
CA ASN A 222 -11.44 -3.67 -11.41
C ASN A 222 -10.77 -4.05 -10.08
N ALA A 223 -9.92 -3.14 -9.63
CA ALA A 223 -9.29 -3.17 -8.32
C ALA A 223 -10.34 -2.91 -7.23
N GLY A 224 -10.30 -3.70 -6.15
CA GLY A 224 -11.19 -3.51 -5.00
C GLY A 224 -10.93 -2.18 -4.29
N THR A 225 -11.99 -1.55 -3.78
CA THR A 225 -11.94 -0.35 -2.93
C THR A 225 -12.15 -0.74 -1.48
N LEU A 226 -11.19 -0.42 -0.61
CA LEU A 226 -11.29 -0.67 0.83
C LEU A 226 -11.95 0.54 1.51
N VAL A 227 -13.09 0.32 2.17
CA VAL A 227 -13.79 1.32 2.97
C VAL A 227 -13.91 0.78 4.40
N GLY A 228 -13.22 1.44 5.34
CA GLY A 228 -13.05 0.87 6.68
C GLY A 228 -12.32 -0.47 6.61
N ASN A 229 -12.92 -1.51 7.18
CA ASN A 229 -12.41 -2.88 7.14
C ASN A 229 -13.10 -3.75 6.08
N THR A 230 -13.83 -3.14 5.15
CA THR A 230 -14.63 -3.87 4.15
C THR A 230 -14.12 -3.57 2.76
N LEU A 231 -13.84 -4.64 2.01
CA LEU A 231 -13.39 -4.54 0.63
C LEU A 231 -14.58 -4.66 -0.30
N HIS A 232 -14.69 -3.70 -1.22
CA HIS A 232 -15.78 -3.54 -2.16
C HIS A 232 -15.28 -3.71 -3.59
N TRP A 233 -15.92 -4.58 -4.37
CA TRP A 233 -15.65 -4.68 -5.80
C TRP A 233 -16.85 -4.23 -6.64
N LEU A 234 -16.53 -3.68 -7.81
CA LEU A 234 -17.51 -3.28 -8.79
C LEU A 234 -17.97 -4.50 -9.59
N LEU A 235 -19.28 -4.62 -9.73
CA LEU A 235 -19.94 -5.64 -10.52
C LEU A 235 -20.29 -5.06 -11.90
N LYS A 236 -19.95 -5.78 -12.96
CA LYS A 236 -20.25 -5.38 -14.34
C LYS A 236 -21.28 -6.32 -14.94
N MET A 237 -22.42 -5.77 -15.35
CA MET A 237 -23.40 -6.50 -16.16
C MET A 237 -22.99 -6.58 -17.64
N HIS A 238 -23.16 -7.76 -18.22
CA HIS A 238 -23.09 -8.05 -19.64
C HIS A 238 -24.49 -7.93 -20.23
N SER A 239 -24.95 -6.71 -20.56
CA SER A 239 -26.11 -6.55 -21.44
C SER A 239 -25.62 -6.47 -22.90
N GLY A 240 -26.30 -7.14 -23.83
CA GLY A 240 -25.95 -7.18 -25.26
C GLY A 240 -26.05 -5.84 -26.00
N ILE A 241 -26.33 -4.75 -25.28
CA ILE A 241 -26.24 -3.36 -25.71
C ILE A 241 -25.23 -2.75 -24.76
N SER A 242 -24.17 -2.11 -25.27
CA SER A 242 -23.09 -1.46 -24.52
C SER A 242 -23.61 -0.26 -23.68
N ARG A 243 -24.49 -0.55 -22.73
CA ARG A 243 -25.07 0.39 -21.78
C ARG A 243 -24.40 0.14 -20.43
N TRP A 244 -23.66 1.15 -20.01
CA TRP A 244 -23.00 1.21 -18.71
C TRP A 244 -24.07 1.56 -17.68
N GLU A 245 -24.65 0.56 -17.03
CA GLU A 245 -25.49 0.80 -15.86
C GLU A 245 -24.70 0.46 -14.60
N TRP A 246 -24.55 1.47 -13.74
CA TRP A 246 -24.08 1.30 -12.38
C TRP A 246 -25.14 0.48 -11.64
N VAL A 247 -24.80 -0.76 -11.33
CA VAL A 247 -25.58 -1.57 -10.41
C VAL A 247 -24.85 -1.48 -9.09
N ASP A 248 -25.50 -0.86 -8.10
CA ASP A 248 -24.99 -0.84 -6.73
C ASP A 248 -25.43 -2.14 -6.03
N PRO A 249 -24.58 -3.18 -6.10
CA PRO A 249 -24.30 -3.96 -4.92
C PRO A 249 -22.81 -4.26 -4.91
N ALA A 250 -22.03 -3.47 -4.18
CA ALA A 250 -20.66 -3.84 -3.91
C ALA A 250 -20.61 -5.20 -3.18
N LEU A 251 -19.82 -6.16 -3.67
CA LEU A 251 -19.45 -7.33 -2.86
C LEU A 251 -18.61 -6.81 -1.70
N ALA A 252 -19.20 -6.80 -0.50
CA ALA A 252 -18.60 -6.33 0.74
C ALA A 252 -18.03 -7.54 1.49
N LEU A 253 -16.71 -7.65 1.56
CA LEU A 253 -16.04 -8.70 2.33
C LEU A 253 -15.28 -8.07 3.50
N ASP A 254 -15.50 -8.58 4.71
CA ASP A 254 -14.66 -8.28 5.87
C ASP A 254 -13.52 -9.31 5.95
N PRO A 255 -12.28 -8.96 5.59
CA PRO A 255 -11.15 -9.89 5.55
C PRO A 255 -10.67 -10.35 6.95
N ALA A 256 -11.14 -9.70 8.02
CA ALA A 256 -10.88 -10.11 9.40
C ALA A 256 -11.84 -11.22 9.83
N LEU A 257 -13.11 -11.16 9.42
CA LEU A 257 -14.10 -12.21 9.68
C LEU A 257 -13.88 -13.49 8.84
N VAL A 258 -13.23 -13.37 7.67
CA VAL A 258 -12.94 -14.53 6.80
C VAL A 258 -11.75 -15.37 7.29
N ALA A 259 -10.93 -14.84 8.21
CA ALA A 259 -9.70 -15.51 8.68
C ALA A 259 -9.86 -16.29 10.00
N SER A 260 -11.05 -16.33 10.61
CA SER A 260 -11.30 -17.19 11.77
C SER A 260 -11.57 -18.63 11.31
N GLY A 261 -10.49 -19.36 10.98
CA GLY A 261 -10.53 -20.82 10.97
C GLY A 261 -10.81 -21.36 12.38
N PRO A 262 -11.35 -22.58 12.52
CA PRO A 262 -11.78 -23.10 13.80
C PRO A 262 -10.57 -23.23 14.75
N THR A 263 -10.75 -22.73 15.96
CA THR A 263 -9.82 -22.89 17.10
C THR A 263 -9.54 -24.34 17.42
#